data_AF-A0ABD5V8Z0-F1
#
_entry.id   AF-A0ABD5V8Z0-F1
#
_cell.length_a   1.000
_cell.length_b   1.000
_cell.length_c   1.000
_cell.angle_alpha   90.00
_cell.angle_beta   90.00
_cell.angle_gamma   90.00
#
_symmetry.space_group_name_H-M   'P 1'
#
loop_
_entity.id
_entity.type
_entity.pdbx_description
1 polymer ?
#
loop_
_entity_poly.entity_id
_entity_poly.type
_entity_poly.pdbx_seq_one_letter_code
_entity_poly.pdbx_strand_id
1 'polypeptide(L)'
;MDARWLTALLGLFASLAISVLAWVYFDTFLFFLLIPFVPFLFRSRPPTKRCPRCGFKTRDEGFEYCPRDGSRLERSPDDEQEPDE
;
A
#
# COMPACT_ATOMS: atom_id res chain seq x y z
N MET A 1 45.72 -1.44 -33.09
CA MET A 1 44.94 -1.47 -31.84
C MET A 1 43.98 -2.66 -31.91
N ASP A 2 44.57 -3.85 -31.70
CA ASP A 2 44.02 -4.97 -30.93
C ASP A 2 42.50 -5.23 -30.97
N ALA A 3 42.05 -5.98 -31.99
CA ALA A 3 40.68 -6.50 -32.13
C ALA A 3 40.12 -7.20 -30.87
N ARG A 4 41.01 -7.69 -29.99
CA ARG A 4 40.68 -8.25 -28.65
C ARG A 4 40.00 -7.25 -27.70
N TRP A 5 40.37 -5.97 -27.74
CA TRP A 5 39.78 -4.94 -26.89
C TRP A 5 38.40 -4.55 -27.39
N LEU A 6 38.20 -4.64 -28.70
CA LEU A 6 36.94 -4.31 -29.34
C LEU A 6 35.83 -5.30 -28.95
N THR A 7 36.14 -6.60 -28.94
CA THR A 7 35.18 -7.63 -28.51
C THR A 7 34.92 -7.58 -27.01
N ALA A 8 35.95 -7.29 -26.19
CA ALA A 8 35.79 -7.10 -24.76
C ALA A 8 34.89 -5.90 -24.43
N LEU A 9 35.11 -4.75 -25.07
CA LEU A 9 34.25 -3.58 -24.92
C LEU A 9 32.84 -3.85 -25.42
N LEU A 10 32.70 -4.48 -26.58
CA LEU A 10 31.38 -4.82 -27.13
C LEU A 10 30.58 -5.71 -26.18
N GLY A 11 31.22 -6.75 -25.63
CA GLY A 11 30.59 -7.62 -24.64
C GLY A 11 30.21 -6.89 -23.36
N LEU A 12 31.09 -6.01 -22.86
CA LEU A 12 30.82 -5.19 -21.68
C LEU A 12 29.62 -4.26 -21.91
N PHE A 13 29.61 -3.51 -23.01
CA PHE A 13 28.52 -2.60 -23.34
C PHE A 13 27.21 -3.35 -23.62
N ALA A 14 27.27 -4.51 -24.28
CA ALA A 14 26.10 -5.36 -24.49
C ALA A 14 25.52 -5.86 -23.16
N SER A 15 26.37 -6.37 -22.26
CA SER A 15 25.95 -6.82 -20.93
C SER A 15 25.35 -5.67 -20.11
N LEU A 16 26.00 -4.51 -20.12
CA LEU A 16 25.50 -3.32 -19.42
C LEU A 16 24.16 -2.86 -20.01
N ALA A 17 24.03 -2.80 -21.33
CA ALA A 17 22.80 -2.43 -22.01
C ALA A 17 21.66 -3.40 -21.67
N ILE A 18 21.90 -4.71 -21.70
CA ILE A 18 20.90 -5.73 -21.32
C ILE A 18 20.48 -5.56 -19.86
N SER A 19 21.43 -5.31 -18.96
CA SER A 19 21.14 -5.10 -17.53
C SER A 19 20.26 -3.86 -17.31
N VAL A 20 20.57 -2.74 -17.98
CA VAL A 20 19.76 -1.52 -17.92
C VAL A 20 18.38 -1.76 -18.52
N LEU A 21 18.29 -2.44 -19.65
CA LEU A 21 17.00 -2.76 -20.29
C LEU A 21 16.14 -3.61 -19.37
N ALA A 22 16.72 -4.67 -18.79
CA ALA A 22 16.03 -5.54 -17.84
C ALA A 22 15.53 -4.74 -16.63
N TRP A 23 16.37 -3.85 -16.09
CA TRP A 23 15.98 -2.98 -14.98
C TRP A 23 14.79 -2.08 -15.35
N VAL A 24 14.83 -1.34 -16.46
CA VAL A 24 13.73 -0.46 -16.88
C VAL A 24 12.43 -1.23 -17.14
N TYR A 25 12.51 -2.38 -17.80
CA TYR A 25 11.34 -3.23 -18.06
C TYR A 25 10.74 -3.79 -16.76
N PHE A 26 11.58 -4.27 -15.85
CA PHE A 26 11.11 -4.86 -14.60
C PHE A 26 10.58 -3.79 -13.65
N ASP A 27 11.20 -2.61 -13.59
CA ASP A 27 10.74 -1.48 -12.79
C ASP A 27 9.39 -0.97 -13.30
N THR A 28 9.25 -0.80 -14.62
CA THR A 28 7.96 -0.42 -15.23
C THR A 28 6.88 -1.49 -15.01
N PHE A 29 7.23 -2.77 -15.13
CA PHE A 29 6.31 -3.87 -14.89
C PHE A 29 5.87 -3.93 -13.42
N LEU A 30 6.80 -3.80 -12.48
CA LEU A 30 6.50 -3.75 -11.05
C LEU A 30 5.67 -2.52 -10.71
N PHE A 31 5.98 -1.35 -11.27
CA PHE A 31 5.20 -0.14 -11.07
C PHE A 31 3.76 -0.34 -11.55
N PHE A 32 3.56 -0.82 -12.78
CA PHE A 32 2.22 -1.06 -13.32
C PHE A 32 1.47 -2.16 -12.57
N LEU A 33 2.18 -3.19 -12.11
CA LEU A 33 1.62 -4.26 -11.30
C LEU A 33 1.22 -3.74 -9.92
N LEU A 34 2.01 -2.87 -9.28
CA LEU A 34 1.82 -2.42 -7.89
C LEU A 34 0.92 -1.20 -7.75
N ILE A 35 0.89 -0.27 -8.70
CA ILE A 35 -0.01 0.91 -8.70
C ILE A 35 -1.45 0.57 -8.32
N PRO A 36 -2.12 -0.44 -8.92
CA PRO A 36 -3.50 -0.77 -8.55
C PRO A 36 -3.63 -1.31 -7.11
N PHE A 37 -2.54 -1.79 -6.51
CA PHE A 37 -2.52 -2.30 -5.13
C PHE A 37 -2.16 -1.23 -4.10
N VAL A 38 -1.57 -0.10 -4.49
CA VAL A 38 -1.33 1.06 -3.61
C VAL A 38 -2.55 1.38 -2.73
N PRO A 39 -3.78 1.57 -3.24
CA PRO A 39 -4.93 1.88 -2.39
C PRO A 39 -5.26 0.79 -1.36
N PHE A 40 -4.90 -0.47 -1.62
CA PHE A 40 -5.08 -1.57 -0.68
C PHE A 40 -3.98 -1.62 0.38
N LEU A 41 -2.74 -1.32 0.01
CA LEU A 41 -1.61 -1.24 0.93
C LEU A 41 -1.76 -0.10 1.94
N PHE A 42 -2.39 1.00 1.53
CA PHE A 42 -2.64 2.17 2.38
C PHE A 42 -4.06 2.24 2.96
N ARG A 43 -4.88 1.19 2.82
CA ARG A 43 -6.25 1.20 3.37
C ARG A 43 -6.21 1.16 4.90
N SER A 44 -6.43 2.32 5.52
CA SER A 44 -6.62 2.41 6.97
C SER A 44 -7.87 1.64 7.40
N ARG A 45 -7.81 0.97 8.56
CA ARG A 45 -8.98 0.28 9.12
C ARG A 45 -10.05 1.32 9.49
N PRO A 46 -11.34 1.08 9.19
CA PRO A 46 -12.39 2.01 9.57
C PRO A 46 -12.41 2.20 11.10
N PRO A 47 -12.64 3.44 11.58
CA PRO A 47 -12.62 3.74 13.01
C PRO A 47 -13.76 3.00 13.72
N THR A 48 -13.51 2.56 14.94
CA THR A 48 -14.51 1.85 15.74
C THR A 48 -15.56 2.85 16.23
N LYS A 49 -16.84 2.54 16.03
CA LYS A 49 -17.97 3.29 16.58
C LYS A 49 -18.50 2.59 17.84
N ARG A 50 -18.94 3.34 18.85
CA ARG A 50 -19.47 2.84 20.13
C ARG A 50 -20.80 3.51 20.49
N CYS A 51 -21.71 2.74 21.08
CA CYS A 51 -22.94 3.25 21.69
C CYS A 51 -22.67 3.79 23.11
N PRO A 52 -23.05 5.05 23.42
CA PRO A 52 -22.83 5.64 24.75
C PRO A 52 -23.75 5.09 25.85
N ARG A 53 -24.80 4.34 25.49
CA ARG A 53 -25.82 3.85 26.44
C ARG A 53 -25.63 2.39 26.82
N CYS A 54 -25.53 1.50 25.83
CA CYS A 54 -25.42 0.05 26.05
C CYS A 54 -24.01 -0.50 25.82
N GLY A 55 -23.09 0.31 25.28
CA GLY A 55 -21.68 -0.07 25.08
C GLY A 55 -21.38 -0.92 23.84
N PHE A 56 -22.37 -1.16 22.97
CA PHE A 56 -22.18 -1.83 21.67
C PHE A 56 -21.06 -1.19 20.86
N LYS A 57 -20.19 -1.99 20.23
CA LYS A 57 -19.07 -1.55 19.38
C LYS A 57 -19.16 -2.18 18.00
N THR A 58 -18.87 -1.42 16.96
CA THR A 58 -18.81 -1.92 15.57
C THR A 58 -17.80 -1.12 14.75
N ARG A 59 -17.24 -1.72 13.69
CA ARG A 59 -16.42 -1.04 12.67
C ARG A 59 -17.14 -0.94 11.32
N ASP A 60 -18.39 -1.40 11.27
CA ASP A 60 -19.20 -1.38 10.06
C ASP A 60 -19.72 0.05 9.84
N GLU A 61 -19.35 0.64 8.69
CA GLU A 61 -19.75 1.99 8.31
C GLU A 61 -21.25 2.11 8.04
N GLY A 62 -21.93 1.02 7.68
CA GLY A 62 -23.37 0.97 7.44
C GLY A 62 -24.22 1.12 8.71
N PHE A 63 -23.61 0.97 9.88
CA PHE A 63 -24.28 1.19 11.16
C PHE A 63 -24.05 2.62 11.64
N GLU A 64 -25.09 3.44 11.54
CA GLU A 64 -25.16 4.80 12.13
C GLU A 64 -25.84 4.81 13.50
N TYR A 65 -26.73 3.85 13.76
CA TYR A 65 -27.52 3.73 14.97
C TYR A 65 -27.31 2.38 15.66
N CYS A 66 -27.45 2.36 16.98
CA CYS A 66 -27.34 1.14 17.75
C CYS A 66 -28.57 0.24 17.51
N PRO A 67 -28.39 -1.05 17.17
CA PRO A 67 -29.49 -1.97 16.94
C PRO A 67 -30.28 -2.33 18.21
N ARG A 68 -29.77 -2.00 19.41
CA ARG A 68 -30.43 -2.32 20.69
C ARG A 68 -31.34 -1.21 21.18
N ASP A 69 -30.87 0.04 21.14
CA ASP A 69 -31.52 1.18 21.77
C ASP A 69 -31.77 2.35 20.80
N GLY A 70 -31.33 2.24 19.54
CA GLY A 70 -31.53 3.27 18.51
C GLY A 70 -30.71 4.55 18.70
N SER A 71 -29.84 4.61 19.71
CA SER A 71 -28.97 5.77 19.91
C SER A 71 -27.93 5.87 18.79
N ARG A 72 -27.52 7.11 18.46
CA ARG A 72 -26.47 7.34 17.47
C ARG A 72 -25.14 6.80 17.99
N LEU A 73 -24.41 6.09 17.13
CA LEU A 73 -23.07 5.62 17.47
C LEU A 73 -22.06 6.76 17.38
N GLU A 74 -21.14 6.81 18.33
CA GLU A 74 -20.06 7.82 18.41
C GLU A 74 -18.72 7.17 18.08
N ARG A 75 -17.76 7.95 17.54
CA ARG A 75 -16.42 7.42 17.28
C ARG A 75 -15.73 7.09 18.61
N SER A 76 -15.14 5.90 18.73
CA SER A 76 -14.39 5.51 19.91
C SER A 76 -13.05 6.25 19.89
N PRO A 77 -12.70 7.01 20.95
CA PRO A 77 -11.41 7.70 21.04
C PRO A 77 -10.21 6.73 21.18
N ASP A 78 -10.49 5.44 21.36
CA ASP A 78 -9.49 4.38 21.49
C ASP A 78 -8.70 4.14 20.17
N ASP A 79 -9.21 4.55 19.00
CA ASP A 79 -8.51 4.40 17.70
C ASP A 79 -7.58 5.59 17.36
N GLU A 80 -7.62 6.69 18.15
CA GLU A 80 -6.83 7.91 17.90
C GLU A 80 -5.50 7.93 18.69
N GLN A 81 -5.18 6.87 19.44
CA GLN A 81 -3.93 6.72 20.20
C GLN A 81 -2.97 5.73 19.51
N GLU A 82 -2.49 6.09 18.32
CA GLU A 82 -1.17 5.63 17.86
C GLU A 82 -0.48 6.82 17.16
N PRO A 83 0.03 7.81 17.93
CA PRO A 83 0.91 8.83 17.39
C PRO A 83 2.34 8.26 17.36
N ASP A 84 2.84 8.10 16.14
CA ASP A 84 4.25 8.13 15.70
C ASP A 84 5.36 7.88 16.76
N GLU A 85 6.04 6.72 16.66
CA GLU A 85 7.45 6.55 17.09
C GLU A 85 8.29 5.96 15.95
#